data_AF-A0A178LR53-F1
#
_entry.id   AF-A0A178LR53-F1
#
_cell.length_a   1.000
_cell.length_b   1.000
_cell.length_c   1.000
_cell.angle_alpha   90.00
_cell.angle_beta   90.00
_cell.angle_gamma   90.00
#
_symmetry.space_group_name_H-M   'P 1'
#
loop_
_entity.id
_entity.type
_entity.pdbx_description
1 polymer ?
#
loop_
_entity_poly.entity_id
_entity_poly.type
_entity_poly.pdbx_seq_one_letter_code
_entity_poly.pdbx_strand_id
1 'polypeptide(L)'
;MFSEADSGRKTLLVFCDSLSYYGPTGGLPADDPRIWPNLVAEQLDWDVELIGRIGWTSRDVWWAATQDPRSWAALPRAGAVIFATSGMDSLPSPLPTALRELIRYVRPPRVRRWARDGYGWLQPRLSPIARPALPPHLTVEYLEMTRAAIDFNRPGIAVVASLPSVHIAPTYGMSHRGRPGTVSAITRWAAEHDVPLVDLKAAVGEEVMSGRGNPDGIHWNFVAHQAVADLMIKGLAEAGVQMSASGG
;
A
#
# COMPACT_ATOMS: atom_id res chain seq x y z
N MET A 1 -13.96 19.66 -33.56
CA MET A 1 -14.99 19.95 -32.55
C MET A 1 -15.23 18.64 -31.82
N PHE A 2 -14.44 18.38 -30.77
CA PHE A 2 -14.59 17.16 -29.99
C PHE A 2 -15.83 17.35 -29.12
N SER A 3 -16.86 16.55 -29.40
CA SER A 3 -18.02 16.37 -28.53
C SER A 3 -17.51 16.16 -27.11
N GLU A 4 -18.12 16.82 -26.12
CA GLU A 4 -18.05 16.44 -24.71
C GLU A 4 -18.41 14.96 -24.63
N ALA A 5 -17.37 14.12 -24.62
CA ALA A 5 -17.52 12.69 -24.50
C ALA A 5 -17.79 12.44 -23.03
N ASP A 6 -19.03 12.03 -22.73
CA ASP A 6 -19.47 11.28 -21.55
C ASP A 6 -18.50 11.41 -20.37
N SER A 7 -18.71 12.40 -19.49
CA SER A 7 -17.82 12.67 -18.36
C SER A 7 -17.96 11.58 -17.29
N GLY A 8 -17.55 10.36 -17.62
CA GLY A 8 -17.54 9.22 -16.72
C GLY A 8 -16.82 9.59 -15.43
N ARG A 9 -17.31 9.06 -14.31
CA ARG A 9 -16.72 9.27 -12.98
C ARG A 9 -15.21 9.02 -13.06
N LYS A 10 -14.43 9.96 -12.51
CA LYS A 10 -12.98 9.78 -12.37
C LYS A 10 -12.71 8.54 -11.52
N THR A 11 -11.57 7.92 -11.71
CA THR A 11 -11.13 6.78 -10.91
C THR A 11 -10.01 7.20 -9.94
N LEU A 12 -10.13 6.80 -8.68
CA LEU A 12 -9.02 6.77 -7.73
C LEU A 12 -8.22 5.48 -7.97
N LEU A 13 -7.06 5.59 -8.61
CA LEU A 13 -6.19 4.44 -8.86
C LEU A 13 -5.25 4.23 -7.67
N VAL A 14 -5.35 3.08 -7.01
CA VAL A 14 -4.56 2.79 -5.82
C VAL A 14 -3.68 1.57 -6.06
N PHE A 15 -2.37 1.79 -6.09
CA PHE A 15 -1.39 0.71 -6.00
C PHE A 15 -1.15 0.39 -4.53
N CYS A 16 -1.52 -0.82 -4.08
CA CYS A 16 -1.60 -1.14 -2.67
C CYS A 16 -1.08 -2.53 -2.29
N ASP A 17 -0.89 -2.73 -1.00
CA ASP A 17 -0.80 -4.05 -0.35
C ASP A 17 -2.09 -4.37 0.42
N SER A 18 -2.06 -5.43 1.25
CA SER A 18 -3.23 -5.90 2.00
C SER A 18 -3.78 -4.89 3.00
N LEU A 19 -3.03 -3.89 3.45
CA LEU A 19 -3.53 -2.86 4.38
C LEU A 19 -4.69 -2.05 3.79
N SER A 20 -4.86 -2.07 2.47
CA SER A 20 -5.92 -1.30 1.81
C SER A 20 -7.27 -1.99 1.74
N TYR A 21 -7.32 -3.32 1.91
CA TYR A 21 -8.55 -4.10 1.72
C TYR A 21 -8.72 -5.25 2.72
N TYR A 22 -7.85 -5.38 3.73
CA TYR A 22 -8.07 -6.27 4.87
C TYR A 22 -8.68 -5.49 6.03
N GLY A 23 -9.81 -5.99 6.53
CA GLY A 23 -10.46 -5.47 7.72
C GLY A 23 -10.14 -6.27 8.98
N PRO A 24 -10.95 -6.13 10.04
CA PRO A 24 -10.67 -6.68 11.38
C PRO A 24 -10.67 -8.22 11.42
N THR A 25 -11.30 -8.88 10.45
CA THR A 25 -11.44 -10.35 10.41
C THR A 25 -10.79 -10.99 9.19
N GLY A 26 -10.06 -10.24 8.37
CA GLY A 26 -9.37 -10.76 7.18
C GLY A 26 -9.63 -9.93 5.93
N GLY A 27 -9.34 -10.52 4.77
CA GLY A 27 -9.52 -9.86 3.47
C GLY A 27 -10.99 -9.59 3.16
N LEU A 28 -11.27 -8.37 2.70
CA LEU A 28 -12.58 -7.93 2.25
C LEU A 28 -12.60 -7.82 0.71
N PRO A 29 -13.80 -7.83 0.10
CA PRO A 29 -13.96 -7.42 -1.30
C PRO A 29 -13.37 -6.04 -1.56
N ALA A 30 -12.87 -5.82 -2.78
CA ALA A 30 -12.28 -4.54 -3.17
C ALA A 30 -13.30 -3.38 -3.18
N ASP A 31 -14.58 -3.70 -3.24
CA ASP A 31 -15.73 -2.78 -3.22
C ASP A 31 -16.42 -2.68 -1.84
N ASP A 32 -15.82 -3.22 -0.77
CA ASP A 32 -16.38 -3.06 0.58
C ASP A 32 -16.43 -1.57 0.94
N PRO A 33 -17.59 -0.98 1.27
CA PRO A 33 -17.69 0.47 1.46
C PRO A 33 -16.92 0.98 2.69
N ARG A 34 -16.47 0.09 3.58
CA ARG A 34 -15.82 0.46 4.85
C ARG A 34 -14.30 0.52 4.76
N ILE A 35 -13.70 0.08 3.65
CA ILE A 35 -12.25 0.19 3.47
C ILE A 35 -11.87 1.59 3.01
N TRP A 36 -10.73 2.07 3.50
CA TRP A 36 -10.27 3.44 3.29
C TRP A 36 -10.29 3.91 1.82
N PRO A 37 -9.96 3.09 0.79
CA PRO A 37 -10.01 3.57 -0.59
C PRO A 37 -11.42 3.94 -1.04
N ASN A 38 -12.42 3.15 -0.64
CA ASN A 38 -13.82 3.38 -1.00
C ASN A 38 -14.39 4.57 -0.22
N LEU A 39 -14.00 4.75 1.05
CA LEU A 39 -14.34 5.94 1.83
C LEU A 39 -13.79 7.24 1.19
N VAL A 40 -12.56 7.19 0.66
CA VAL A 40 -11.96 8.34 -0.05
C VAL A 40 -12.71 8.62 -1.35
N ALA A 41 -12.98 7.59 -2.15
CA ALA A 41 -13.66 7.76 -3.43
C ALA A 41 -15.12 8.20 -3.28
N GLU A 42 -15.82 7.74 -2.24
CA GLU A 42 -17.15 8.23 -1.89
C GLU A 42 -17.14 9.75 -1.64
N GLN A 43 -16.17 10.27 -0.88
CA GLN A 43 -16.02 11.71 -0.65
C GLN A 43 -15.70 12.50 -1.93
N LEU A 44 -15.00 11.89 -2.88
CA LEU A 44 -14.64 12.52 -4.16
C LEU A 44 -15.74 12.40 -5.22
N ASP A 45 -16.76 11.56 -4.99
CA ASP A 45 -17.70 11.07 -6.00
C ASP A 45 -17.01 10.35 -7.18
N TRP A 46 -15.98 9.56 -6.89
CA TRP A 46 -15.15 8.84 -7.87
C TRP A 46 -15.40 7.32 -7.80
N ASP A 47 -14.91 6.60 -8.79
CA ASP A 47 -14.78 5.14 -8.77
C ASP A 47 -13.41 4.74 -8.16
N VAL A 48 -13.24 3.48 -7.76
CA VAL A 48 -11.96 2.96 -7.25
C VAL A 48 -11.44 1.84 -8.15
N GLU A 49 -10.14 1.88 -8.46
CA GLU A 49 -9.41 0.71 -8.95
C GLU A 49 -8.27 0.37 -7.99
N LEU A 50 -8.37 -0.80 -7.35
CA LEU A 50 -7.31 -1.34 -6.48
C LEU A 50 -6.43 -2.31 -7.26
N ILE A 51 -5.17 -1.95 -7.43
CA ILE A 51 -4.13 -2.81 -7.99
C ILE A 51 -3.19 -3.23 -6.86
N GLY A 52 -3.43 -4.41 -6.30
CA GLY A 52 -2.72 -4.83 -5.10
C GLY A 52 -2.85 -6.31 -4.79
N ARG A 53 -1.86 -6.86 -4.08
CA ARG A 53 -1.95 -8.19 -3.47
C ARG A 53 -1.29 -8.20 -2.10
N ILE A 54 -1.66 -9.21 -1.31
CA ILE A 54 -1.05 -9.44 0.00
C ILE A 54 0.47 -9.61 -0.12
N GLY A 55 1.18 -8.88 0.72
CA GLY A 55 2.63 -8.95 0.81
C GLY A 55 3.40 -8.19 -0.28
N TRP A 56 2.72 -7.38 -1.10
CA TRP A 56 3.36 -6.56 -2.12
C TRP A 56 4.23 -5.46 -1.53
N THR A 57 5.40 -5.30 -2.15
CA THR A 57 6.35 -4.22 -1.89
C THR A 57 6.28 -3.17 -3.01
N SER A 58 6.98 -2.04 -2.87
CA SER A 58 7.08 -1.06 -3.96
C SER A 58 7.68 -1.64 -5.26
N ARG A 59 8.47 -2.72 -5.19
CA ARG A 59 8.91 -3.47 -6.38
C ARG A 59 7.74 -4.09 -7.14
N ASP A 60 6.77 -4.66 -6.43
CA ASP A 60 5.62 -5.32 -7.06
C ASP A 60 4.72 -4.29 -7.74
N VAL A 61 4.62 -3.09 -7.17
CA VAL A 61 3.93 -1.95 -7.78
C VAL A 61 4.52 -1.58 -9.14
N TRP A 62 5.85 -1.50 -9.24
CA TRP A 62 6.51 -1.25 -10.53
C TRP A 62 6.11 -2.27 -11.60
N TRP A 63 6.11 -3.56 -11.24
CA TRP A 63 5.70 -4.62 -12.16
C TRP A 63 4.22 -4.54 -12.50
N ALA A 64 3.36 -4.21 -11.54
CA ALA A 64 1.93 -4.03 -11.80
C ALA A 64 1.68 -2.83 -12.73
N ALA A 65 2.37 -1.71 -12.54
CA ALA A 65 2.25 -0.53 -13.39
C ALA A 65 2.71 -0.81 -14.83
N THR A 66 3.73 -1.67 -15.00
CA THR A 66 4.35 -1.92 -16.31
C THR A 66 3.94 -3.21 -16.99
N GLN A 67 3.19 -4.09 -16.34
CA GLN A 67 2.81 -5.41 -16.89
C GLN A 67 1.35 -5.79 -16.66
N ASP A 68 0.60 -5.10 -15.78
CA ASP A 68 -0.81 -5.40 -15.55
C ASP A 68 -1.70 -4.59 -16.49
N PRO A 69 -2.43 -5.23 -17.42
CA PRO A 69 -3.34 -4.51 -18.32
C PRO A 69 -4.47 -3.79 -17.60
N ARG A 70 -4.82 -4.19 -16.36
CA ARG A 70 -5.79 -3.43 -15.54
C ARG A 70 -5.24 -2.05 -15.15
N SER A 71 -3.96 -1.96 -14.79
CA SER A 71 -3.31 -0.67 -14.52
C SER A 71 -3.42 0.26 -15.72
N TRP A 72 -3.19 -0.26 -16.92
CA TRP A 72 -3.25 0.52 -18.16
C TRP A 72 -4.67 0.89 -18.55
N ALA A 73 -5.66 0.05 -18.23
CA ALA A 73 -7.08 0.35 -18.46
C ALA A 73 -7.61 1.40 -17.47
N ALA A 74 -7.09 1.43 -16.24
CA ALA A 74 -7.51 2.38 -15.21
C ALA A 74 -6.86 3.75 -15.38
N LEU A 75 -5.58 3.80 -15.76
CA LEU A 75 -4.79 5.03 -15.82
C LEU A 75 -5.42 6.17 -16.68
N PRO A 76 -6.00 5.91 -17.86
CA PRO A 76 -6.68 6.95 -18.65
C PRO A 76 -7.90 7.58 -17.95
N ARG A 77 -8.54 6.85 -17.03
CA ARG A 77 -9.70 7.32 -16.24
C ARG A 77 -9.27 7.87 -14.87
N ALA A 78 -8.01 7.69 -14.49
CA ALA A 78 -7.52 8.09 -13.19
C ALA A 78 -7.55 9.62 -13.04
N GLY A 79 -8.17 10.07 -11.94
CA GLY A 79 -8.12 11.46 -11.47
C GLY A 79 -6.93 11.73 -10.56
N ALA A 80 -6.46 10.70 -9.85
CA ALA A 80 -5.27 10.71 -9.00
C ALA A 80 -4.75 9.27 -8.84
N VAL A 81 -3.49 9.15 -8.42
CA VAL A 81 -2.84 7.88 -8.10
C VAL A 81 -2.35 7.88 -6.66
N ILE A 82 -2.61 6.81 -5.92
CA ILE A 82 -2.05 6.60 -4.58
C ILE A 82 -1.08 5.41 -4.59
N PHE A 83 0.13 5.63 -4.09
CA PHE A 83 1.06 4.57 -3.72
C PHE A 83 0.87 4.21 -2.24
N ALA A 84 -0.07 3.30 -1.98
CA ALA A 84 -0.39 2.76 -0.66
C ALA A 84 0.43 1.48 -0.37
N THR A 85 1.74 1.56 -0.55
CA THR A 85 2.71 0.48 -0.25
C THR A 85 3.79 0.99 0.70
N SER A 86 4.98 0.36 0.75
CA SER A 86 6.08 0.58 1.70
C SER A 86 5.96 -0.07 3.08
N GLY A 87 4.76 -0.48 3.49
CA GLY A 87 4.54 -1.26 4.71
C GLY A 87 5.39 -2.53 4.69
N MET A 88 5.12 -3.39 3.70
CA MET A 88 5.85 -4.63 3.47
C MET A 88 7.34 -4.44 3.22
N ASP A 89 7.75 -3.37 2.53
CA ASP A 89 9.15 -3.02 2.28
C ASP A 89 9.94 -2.96 3.59
N SER A 90 9.37 -2.27 4.58
CA SER A 90 10.00 -2.02 5.88
C SER A 90 10.01 -3.23 6.83
N LEU A 91 9.19 -4.26 6.54
CA LEU A 91 9.08 -5.43 7.40
C LEU A 91 10.36 -6.27 7.37
N PRO A 92 10.74 -6.88 8.52
CA PRO A 92 11.92 -7.72 8.57
C PRO A 92 11.73 -8.97 7.71
N SER A 93 12.70 -9.25 6.86
CA SER A 93 12.71 -10.39 5.96
C SER A 93 13.95 -11.24 6.16
N PRO A 94 13.88 -12.29 7.02
CA PRO A 94 15.01 -13.18 7.28
C PRO A 94 15.47 -13.98 6.07
N LEU A 95 14.58 -14.16 5.08
CA LEU A 95 14.86 -14.80 3.80
C LEU A 95 14.42 -13.86 2.69
N PRO A 96 15.19 -13.72 1.59
CA PRO A 96 14.76 -13.01 0.41
C PRO A 96 13.35 -13.45 -0.02
N THR A 97 12.49 -12.49 -0.37
CA THR A 97 11.07 -12.74 -0.71
C THR A 97 10.91 -13.83 -1.76
N ALA A 98 11.78 -13.87 -2.78
CA ALA A 98 11.77 -14.92 -3.80
C ALA A 98 11.90 -16.34 -3.21
N LEU A 99 12.80 -16.55 -2.24
CA LEU A 99 12.98 -17.86 -1.60
C LEU A 99 11.77 -18.22 -0.74
N ARG A 100 11.18 -17.25 -0.04
CA ARG A 100 9.94 -17.45 0.71
C ARG A 100 8.80 -17.88 -0.22
N GLU A 101 8.64 -17.19 -1.35
CA GLU A 101 7.60 -17.51 -2.33
C GLU A 101 7.79 -18.87 -2.99
N LEU A 102 9.03 -19.37 -3.14
CA LEU A 102 9.29 -20.71 -3.66
C LEU A 102 8.64 -21.82 -2.82
N ILE A 103 8.41 -21.58 -1.52
CA ILE A 103 7.78 -22.56 -0.62
C ILE A 103 6.44 -23.04 -1.20
N ARG A 104 5.64 -22.15 -1.82
CA ARG A 104 4.33 -22.52 -2.39
C ARG A 104 4.42 -23.55 -3.53
N TYR A 105 5.57 -23.62 -4.20
CA TYR A 105 5.84 -24.52 -5.32
C TYR A 105 6.53 -25.83 -4.90
N VAL A 106 7.01 -25.95 -3.67
CA VAL A 106 7.70 -27.14 -3.17
C VAL A 106 6.81 -28.39 -3.26
N ARG A 107 7.38 -29.48 -3.77
CA ARG A 107 6.76 -30.81 -3.84
C ARG A 107 7.70 -31.86 -3.23
N PRO A 108 7.17 -32.92 -2.59
CA PRO A 108 5.75 -33.22 -2.35
C PRO A 108 5.13 -32.37 -1.22
N PRO A 109 3.78 -32.40 -1.01
CA PRO A 109 3.11 -31.55 -0.02
C PRO A 109 3.63 -31.65 1.42
N ARG A 110 4.18 -32.81 1.81
CA ARG A 110 4.81 -33.01 3.13
C ARG A 110 6.03 -32.10 3.31
N VAL A 111 6.88 -32.00 2.29
CA VAL A 111 8.08 -31.14 2.33
C VAL A 111 7.68 -29.67 2.34
N ARG A 112 6.66 -29.29 1.57
CA ARG A 112 6.13 -27.92 1.58
C ARG A 112 5.60 -27.52 2.95
N ARG A 113 4.86 -28.40 3.64
CA ARG A 113 4.40 -28.16 5.01
C ARG A 113 5.59 -27.92 5.93
N TRP A 114 6.55 -28.84 5.94
CA TRP A 114 7.74 -28.72 6.76
C TRP A 114 8.53 -27.43 6.48
N ALA A 115 8.73 -27.07 5.22
CA ALA A 115 9.43 -25.84 4.84
C ALA A 115 8.69 -24.58 5.33
N ARG A 116 7.37 -24.52 5.17
CA ARG A 116 6.55 -23.43 5.69
C ARG A 116 6.58 -23.36 7.21
N ASP A 117 6.46 -24.50 7.90
CA ASP A 117 6.43 -24.55 9.36
C ASP A 117 7.79 -24.15 9.94
N GLY A 118 8.89 -24.62 9.33
CA GLY A 118 10.26 -24.20 9.65
C GLY A 118 10.48 -22.70 9.41
N TYR A 119 9.98 -22.16 8.30
CA TYR A 119 10.02 -20.71 8.07
C TYR A 119 9.22 -19.95 9.13
N GLY A 120 7.98 -20.37 9.43
CA GLY A 120 7.15 -19.76 10.46
C GLY A 120 7.78 -19.81 11.87
N TRP A 121 8.59 -20.83 12.15
CA TRP A 121 9.37 -20.91 13.38
C TRP A 121 10.58 -19.97 13.39
N LEU A 122 11.30 -19.87 12.26
CA LEU A 122 12.49 -19.02 12.12
C LEU A 122 12.17 -17.53 12.03
N GLN A 123 11.12 -17.18 11.28
CA GLN A 123 10.77 -15.79 10.96
C GLN A 123 10.75 -14.89 12.20
N PRO A 124 9.90 -15.14 13.22
CA PRO A 124 9.81 -14.25 14.38
C PRO A 124 11.12 -14.18 15.19
N ARG A 125 11.94 -15.23 15.17
CA ARG A 125 13.22 -15.30 15.92
C ARG A 125 14.32 -14.50 15.24
N LEU A 126 14.32 -14.45 13.91
CA LEU A 126 15.32 -13.73 13.13
C LEU A 126 14.89 -12.30 12.80
N SER A 127 13.59 -11.99 12.88
CA SER A 127 13.05 -10.66 12.58
C SER A 127 13.72 -9.47 13.30
N PRO A 128 14.14 -9.57 14.58
CA PRO A 128 14.84 -8.45 15.25
C PRO A 128 16.20 -8.08 14.60
N ILE A 129 16.85 -9.06 13.97
CA ILE A 129 18.17 -8.86 13.32
C ILE A 129 18.12 -8.82 11.80
N ALA A 130 16.98 -9.18 11.21
CA ALA A 130 16.81 -9.23 9.76
C ALA A 130 16.82 -7.83 9.12
N ARG A 131 17.19 -7.81 7.84
CA ARG A 131 17.09 -6.62 6.98
C ARG A 131 15.63 -6.43 6.54
N PRO A 132 15.25 -5.21 6.13
CA PRO A 132 13.94 -4.98 5.53
C PRO A 132 13.75 -5.82 4.25
N ALA A 133 12.50 -6.19 3.95
CA ALA A 133 12.14 -6.96 2.76
C ALA A 133 12.56 -6.27 1.46
N LEU A 134 12.48 -4.95 1.45
CA LEU A 134 13.05 -4.12 0.41
C LEU A 134 13.95 -3.03 1.04
N PRO A 135 15.22 -2.93 0.66
CA PRO A 135 16.10 -1.86 1.13
C PRO A 135 15.51 -0.46 0.83
N PRO A 136 15.66 0.52 1.75
CA PRO A 136 15.06 1.85 1.57
C PRO A 136 15.39 2.57 0.26
N HIS A 137 16.61 2.40 -0.26
CA HIS A 137 17.00 2.99 -1.55
C HIS A 137 16.28 2.34 -2.73
N LEU A 138 16.05 1.02 -2.70
CA LEU A 138 15.28 0.34 -3.73
C LEU A 138 13.79 0.68 -3.63
N THR A 139 13.25 0.87 -2.42
CA THR A 139 11.87 1.34 -2.25
C THR A 139 11.64 2.65 -3.01
N VAL A 140 12.49 3.66 -2.80
CA VAL A 140 12.33 4.95 -3.50
C VAL A 140 12.66 4.85 -4.99
N GLU A 141 13.61 4.00 -5.39
CA GLU A 141 13.90 3.74 -6.80
C GLU A 141 12.65 3.20 -7.54
N TYR A 142 11.97 2.20 -6.97
CA TYR A 142 10.75 1.67 -7.60
C TYR A 142 9.55 2.61 -7.52
N LEU A 143 9.42 3.39 -6.44
CA LEU A 143 8.39 4.44 -6.36
C LEU A 143 8.62 5.49 -7.46
N GLU A 144 9.87 5.93 -7.65
CA GLU A 144 10.20 6.93 -8.68
C GLU A 144 10.04 6.38 -10.09
N MET A 145 10.52 5.15 -10.36
CA MET A 145 10.31 4.50 -11.65
C MET A 145 8.82 4.43 -11.99
N THR A 146 7.99 4.03 -11.02
CA THR A 146 6.53 3.98 -11.19
C THR A 146 5.95 5.38 -11.44
N ARG A 147 6.31 6.38 -10.61
CA ARG A 147 5.84 7.76 -10.73
C ARG A 147 6.18 8.35 -12.10
N ALA A 148 7.44 8.23 -12.52
CA ALA A 148 7.92 8.75 -13.79
C ALA A 148 7.23 8.07 -14.99
N ALA A 149 6.99 6.75 -14.92
CA ALA A 149 6.24 6.05 -15.97
C ALA A 149 4.77 6.50 -16.03
N ILE A 150 4.14 6.73 -14.88
CA ILE A 150 2.77 7.26 -14.81
C ILE A 150 2.71 8.68 -15.37
N ASP A 151 3.62 9.56 -14.95
CA ASP A 151 3.70 10.95 -15.42
C ASP A 151 3.98 11.01 -16.93
N PHE A 152 4.84 10.15 -17.47
CA PHE A 152 5.04 10.05 -18.91
C PHE A 152 3.76 9.73 -19.69
N ASN A 153 2.89 8.86 -19.15
CA ASN A 153 1.63 8.46 -19.80
C ASN A 153 0.45 9.41 -19.47
N ARG A 154 0.49 10.09 -18.32
CA ARG A 154 -0.51 11.03 -17.81
C ARG A 154 0.18 12.23 -17.14
N PRO A 155 0.77 13.15 -17.93
CA PRO A 155 1.55 14.25 -17.38
C PRO A 155 0.74 15.08 -16.38
N GLY A 156 1.33 15.32 -15.21
CA GLY A 156 0.74 16.17 -14.15
C GLY A 156 -0.44 15.54 -13.40
N ILE A 157 -0.69 14.23 -13.53
CA ILE A 157 -1.66 13.55 -12.66
C ILE A 157 -1.21 13.65 -11.20
N ALA A 158 -2.16 13.93 -10.29
CA ALA A 158 -1.89 13.99 -8.87
C ALA A 158 -1.42 12.62 -8.34
N VAL A 159 -0.30 12.60 -7.60
CA VAL A 159 0.26 11.41 -6.95
C VAL A 159 0.40 11.66 -5.46
N VAL A 160 -0.04 10.71 -4.64
CA VAL A 160 0.16 10.70 -3.17
C VAL A 160 0.84 9.39 -2.80
N ALA A 161 1.76 9.41 -1.83
CA ALA A 161 2.42 8.20 -1.33
C ALA A 161 2.25 8.03 0.17
N SER A 162 2.22 6.78 0.64
CA SER A 162 2.13 6.47 2.06
C SER A 162 3.49 6.14 2.67
N LEU A 163 3.74 6.63 3.90
CA LEU A 163 4.81 6.11 4.75
C LEU A 163 4.39 4.77 5.39
N PRO A 164 5.35 3.89 5.74
CA PRO A 164 5.04 2.58 6.29
C PRO A 164 4.22 2.67 7.59
N SER A 165 3.28 1.75 7.75
CA SER A 165 2.49 1.59 8.97
C SER A 165 3.30 0.99 10.14
N VAL A 166 2.62 0.68 11.23
CA VAL A 166 3.10 -0.08 12.39
C VAL A 166 2.29 -1.36 12.57
N HIS A 167 2.76 -2.26 13.42
CA HIS A 167 2.16 -3.57 13.66
C HIS A 167 2.55 -4.09 15.04
N ILE A 168 1.72 -4.97 15.61
CA ILE A 168 2.03 -5.81 16.77
C ILE A 168 2.00 -7.29 16.37
N ALA A 169 2.40 -7.61 15.14
CA ALA A 169 2.45 -8.96 14.62
C ALA A 169 3.59 -9.80 15.22
N PRO A 170 3.29 -10.89 15.96
CA PRO A 170 4.32 -11.77 16.51
C PRO A 170 5.17 -12.44 15.41
N THR A 171 4.58 -12.69 14.24
CA THR A 171 5.24 -13.30 13.08
C THR A 171 6.44 -12.49 12.57
N TYR A 172 6.43 -11.17 12.77
CA TYR A 172 7.54 -10.27 12.46
C TYR A 172 8.35 -9.88 13.70
N GLY A 173 8.23 -10.65 14.79
CA GLY A 173 8.96 -10.42 16.04
C GLY A 173 8.71 -9.04 16.66
N MET A 174 7.55 -8.44 16.39
CA MET A 174 7.22 -7.05 16.78
C MET A 174 8.24 -6.00 16.34
N SER A 175 9.04 -6.30 15.32
CA SER A 175 10.21 -5.49 14.95
C SER A 175 9.85 -4.45 13.89
N HIS A 176 10.07 -3.17 14.23
CA HIS A 176 10.00 -2.05 13.28
C HIS A 176 11.39 -1.58 12.82
N ARG A 177 12.43 -2.41 12.95
CA ARG A 177 13.83 -2.01 12.68
C ARG A 177 14.02 -1.38 11.29
N GLY A 178 13.32 -1.86 10.27
CA GLY A 178 13.42 -1.33 8.91
C GLY A 178 12.72 0.01 8.70
N ARG A 179 11.68 0.31 9.50
CA ARG A 179 10.79 1.46 9.29
C ARG A 179 11.51 2.81 9.28
N PRO A 180 12.39 3.17 10.25
CA PRO A 180 13.04 4.47 10.24
C PRO A 180 13.83 4.77 8.96
N GLY A 181 14.54 3.76 8.44
CA GLY A 181 15.30 3.89 7.20
C GLY A 181 14.38 4.08 5.99
N THR A 182 13.31 3.31 5.88
CA THR A 182 12.32 3.42 4.80
C THR A 182 11.60 4.77 4.84
N VAL A 183 11.15 5.22 6.01
CA VAL A 183 10.54 6.55 6.20
C VAL A 183 11.50 7.65 5.75
N SER A 184 12.74 7.62 6.24
CA SER A 184 13.74 8.63 5.89
C SER A 184 14.01 8.71 4.38
N ALA A 185 14.05 7.57 3.70
CA ALA A 185 14.23 7.54 2.25
C ALA A 185 13.02 8.11 1.51
N ILE A 186 11.79 7.65 1.84
CA ILE A 186 10.56 8.12 1.19
C ILE A 186 10.35 9.61 1.43
N THR A 187 10.59 10.10 2.65
CA THR A 187 10.48 11.54 2.95
C THR A 187 11.42 12.39 2.11
N ARG A 188 12.67 11.95 1.90
CA ARG A 188 13.60 12.67 1.02
C ARG A 188 13.15 12.65 -0.43
N TRP A 189 12.78 11.47 -0.94
CA TRP A 189 12.29 11.31 -2.32
C TRP A 189 11.05 12.17 -2.59
N ALA A 190 10.10 12.16 -1.65
CA ALA A 190 8.88 12.94 -1.75
C ALA A 190 9.13 14.45 -1.77
N ALA A 191 10.07 14.94 -0.96
CA ALA A 191 10.47 16.35 -0.98
C ALA A 191 11.20 16.75 -2.29
N GLU A 192 11.93 15.82 -2.91
CA GLU A 192 12.61 16.06 -4.20
C GLU A 192 11.64 16.10 -5.38
N HIS A 193 10.52 15.37 -5.30
CA HIS A 193 9.56 15.21 -6.39
C HIS A 193 8.19 15.85 -6.11
N ASP A 194 8.09 16.67 -5.05
CA ASP A 194 6.86 17.34 -4.60
C ASP A 194 5.65 16.40 -4.47
N VAL A 195 5.88 15.20 -3.89
CA VAL A 195 4.83 14.19 -3.67
C VAL A 195 4.30 14.30 -2.23
N PRO A 196 3.01 14.62 -2.01
CA PRO A 196 2.43 14.62 -0.67
C PRO A 196 2.49 13.24 -0.01
N LEU A 197 2.74 13.23 1.30
CA LEU A 197 2.93 12.02 2.09
C LEU A 197 1.85 11.85 3.15
N VAL A 198 1.32 10.63 3.25
CA VAL A 198 0.41 10.22 4.31
C VAL A 198 1.13 9.27 5.28
N ASP A 199 1.26 9.66 6.55
CA ASP A 199 1.83 8.78 7.58
C ASP A 199 0.79 7.81 8.12
N LEU A 200 0.82 6.56 7.64
CA LEU A 200 -0.08 5.51 8.12
C LEU A 200 0.08 5.26 9.63
N LYS A 201 1.29 5.41 10.18
CA LYS A 201 1.50 5.25 11.64
C LYS A 201 0.70 6.30 12.41
N ALA A 202 0.62 7.53 11.90
CA ALA A 202 -0.14 8.59 12.57
C ALA A 202 -1.63 8.29 12.61
N ALA A 203 -2.18 7.67 11.56
CA ALA A 203 -3.59 7.28 11.51
C ALA A 203 -3.91 6.07 12.40
N VAL A 204 -3.06 5.03 12.39
CA VAL A 204 -3.46 3.71 12.92
C VAL A 204 -2.75 3.32 14.22
N GLY A 205 -1.76 4.10 14.65
CA GLY A 205 -0.87 3.74 15.74
C GLY A 205 -1.59 3.38 17.04
N GLU A 206 -2.59 4.16 17.43
CA GLU A 206 -3.34 3.88 18.67
C GLU A 206 -4.12 2.56 18.58
N GLU A 207 -4.87 2.34 17.50
CA GLU A 207 -5.67 1.14 17.27
C GLU A 207 -4.81 -0.13 17.22
N VAL A 208 -3.66 -0.05 16.53
CA VAL A 208 -2.74 -1.18 16.38
C VAL A 208 -2.04 -1.49 17.69
N MET A 209 -1.47 -0.49 18.35
CA MET A 209 -0.66 -0.71 19.56
C MET A 209 -1.51 -1.09 20.78
N SER A 210 -2.81 -0.79 20.77
CA SER A 210 -3.78 -1.24 21.78
C SER A 210 -4.40 -2.61 21.49
N GLY A 211 -4.03 -3.25 20.37
CA GLY A 211 -4.55 -4.57 20.00
C GLY A 211 -6.00 -4.56 19.51
N ARG A 212 -6.53 -3.39 19.12
CA ARG A 212 -7.90 -3.25 18.57
C ARG A 212 -7.99 -3.53 17.07
N GLY A 213 -6.87 -3.79 16.41
CA GLY A 213 -6.79 -4.20 15.02
C GLY A 213 -7.16 -5.67 14.79
N ASN A 214 -6.79 -6.17 13.61
CA ASN A 214 -6.94 -7.58 13.25
C ASN A 214 -6.08 -8.47 14.19
N PRO A 215 -6.56 -9.68 14.57
CA PRO A 215 -5.80 -10.62 15.39
C PRO A 215 -4.41 -11.00 14.87
N ASP A 216 -4.12 -10.82 13.57
CA ASP A 216 -2.78 -11.03 13.03
C ASP A 216 -1.75 -9.95 13.45
N GLY A 217 -2.22 -8.85 14.03
CA GLY A 217 -1.42 -7.74 14.51
C GLY A 217 -0.89 -6.82 13.43
N ILE A 218 -1.33 -6.96 12.17
CA ILE A 218 -0.91 -6.14 11.02
C ILE A 218 -2.07 -5.28 10.52
N HIS A 219 -3.21 -5.91 10.25
CA HIS A 219 -4.34 -5.25 9.61
C HIS A 219 -5.21 -4.53 10.63
N TRP A 220 -6.07 -3.65 10.14
CA TRP A 220 -6.72 -2.65 10.97
C TRP A 220 -8.19 -2.98 11.22
N ASN A 221 -8.77 -2.26 12.18
CA ASN A 221 -10.21 -2.15 12.30
C ASN A 221 -10.74 -1.01 11.42
N PHE A 222 -12.06 -0.87 11.36
CA PHE A 222 -12.69 0.17 10.54
C PHE A 222 -12.45 1.60 11.04
N VAL A 223 -12.15 1.78 12.34
CA VAL A 223 -11.78 3.11 12.88
C VAL A 223 -10.47 3.59 12.26
N ALA A 224 -9.47 2.71 12.18
CA ALA A 224 -8.21 3.01 11.51
C ALA A 224 -8.37 3.17 9.98
N HIS A 225 -9.29 2.45 9.33
CA HIS A 225 -9.62 2.73 7.92
C HIS A 225 -10.19 4.14 7.73
N GLN A 226 -11.10 4.59 8.60
CA GLN A 226 -11.62 5.95 8.55
C GLN A 226 -10.50 6.98 8.76
N ALA A 227 -9.65 6.80 9.77
CA ALA A 227 -8.54 7.71 10.04
C ALA A 227 -7.55 7.80 8.86
N VAL A 228 -7.30 6.68 8.17
CA VAL A 228 -6.47 6.67 6.95
C VAL A 228 -7.17 7.40 5.81
N ALA A 229 -8.48 7.19 5.61
CA ALA A 229 -9.24 7.91 4.59
C ALA A 229 -9.17 9.43 4.81
N ASP A 230 -9.34 9.89 6.05
CA ASP A 230 -9.28 11.31 6.40
C ASP A 230 -7.91 11.94 6.12
N LEU A 231 -6.81 11.20 6.34
CA LEU A 231 -5.47 11.68 5.97
C LEU A 231 -5.22 11.62 4.45
N MET A 232 -5.74 10.61 3.76
CA MET A 232 -5.62 10.49 2.31
C MET A 232 -6.32 11.63 1.58
N ILE A 233 -7.50 12.05 2.05
CA ILE A 233 -8.20 13.22 1.52
C ILE A 233 -7.37 14.49 1.65
N LYS A 234 -6.70 14.70 2.79
CA LYS A 234 -5.78 15.83 2.98
C LYS A 234 -4.59 15.77 2.03
N GLY A 235 -3.95 14.59 1.91
CA GLY A 235 -2.84 14.41 0.97
C GLY A 235 -3.24 14.62 -0.49
N LEU A 236 -4.44 14.20 -0.88
CA LEU A 236 -4.98 14.44 -2.23
C LEU A 236 -5.28 15.93 -2.47
N ALA A 237 -5.81 16.65 -1.47
CA ALA A 237 -6.01 18.08 -1.55
C ALA A 237 -4.67 18.85 -1.70
N GLU A 238 -3.64 18.45 -0.95
CA GLU A 238 -2.26 18.97 -1.10
C GLU A 238 -1.70 18.68 -2.50
N ALA A 239 -2.05 17.54 -3.10
CA ALA A 239 -1.69 17.19 -4.48
C ALA A 239 -2.53 17.93 -5.55
N GLY A 240 -3.42 18.86 -5.14
CA GLY A 240 -4.23 19.67 -6.04
C GLY A 240 -5.56 19.03 -6.48
N VAL A 241 -5.96 17.90 -5.89
CA VAL A 241 -7.28 17.29 -6.16
C VAL A 241 -8.36 18.15 -5.52
N GLN A 242 -9.25 18.68 -6.35
CA GLN A 242 -10.42 19.42 -5.89
C GLN A 242 -11.44 18.45 -5.29
N MET A 243 -11.88 18.73 -4.06
CA MET A 243 -13.00 18.01 -3.47
C MET A 243 -14.28 18.36 -4.24
N SER A 244 -15.18 17.40 -4.40
CA SER A 244 -16.53 17.73 -4.84
C SER A 244 -17.13 18.68 -3.80
N ALA A 245 -17.67 19.81 -4.25
CA ALA A 245 -18.47 20.65 -3.38
C ALA A 245 -19.76 19.86 -3.11
N SER A 246 -19.79 19.07 -2.03
CA SER A 246 -21.04 18.47 -1.59
C SER A 246 -21.99 19.60 -1.19
N GLY A 247 -23.17 19.60 -1.83
CA GLY A 247 -24.24 20.56 -1.60
C GLY A 247 -24.66 20.60 -0.14
N GLY A 248 -25.01 21.80 0.32
CA GLY A 248 -25.64 22.02 1.62
C GLY A 248 -27.05 21.45 1.71
#